data_AF-A0A1F1TY51-F1
#
_entry.id   AF-A0A1F1TY51-F1
#
_cell.length_a   1.000
_cell.length_b   1.000
_cell.length_c   1.000
_cell.angle_alpha   90.00
_cell.angle_beta   90.00
_cell.angle_gamma   90.00
#
_symmetry.space_group_name_H-M   'P 1'
#
loop_
_entity.id
_entity.type
_entity.pdbx_description
1 polymer ?
#
loop_
_entity_poly.entity_id
_entity_poly.type
_entity_poly.pdbx_seq_one_letter_code
_entity_poly.pdbx_strand_id
1 'polypeptide(L)'
;MSPAGGSPAPARPTVGTAEHDPAVLPLHLWPSTLGFAGVWLISFGFVLVELLRRAFTPGDGRGEAILGVTAIVVFILVYLAAFVVPRPVRAWPAWANAVLTWLVLAGCLAVLTRILGVHALLYSPFLVATWLFPHRLRVGLIGAGATMAVALATGLLFFPGDPALPVVLGNLAVLLVVLVGMRLAIARDDRVVEMTHELDLAGQRERLGRDLHDILGHSLTTINVKTQLVHRLIDTDPARAKEEAAEVIALSRTALAEARAAVAELAAPELGGQLSLSVGALRDAGMAVEAP
;
A
#
# COMPACT_ATOMS: atom_id res chain seq x y z
N MET A 1 -45.72 15.56 34.23
CA MET A 1 -44.29 15.25 34.05
C MET A 1 -44.18 13.94 33.30
N SER A 2 -43.88 13.99 32.00
CA SER A 2 -43.66 12.82 31.13
C SER A 2 -42.22 12.87 30.64
N PRO A 3 -41.44 11.77 30.70
CA PRO A 3 -40.20 11.67 29.96
C PRO A 3 -40.47 11.04 28.58
N ALA A 4 -39.87 11.64 27.57
CA ALA A 4 -40.01 11.31 26.15
C ALA A 4 -39.38 9.96 25.78
N GLY A 5 -40.11 9.15 25.02
CA GLY A 5 -39.58 7.98 24.32
C GLY A 5 -38.92 8.40 23.01
N GLY A 6 -37.60 8.34 22.95
CA GLY A 6 -36.82 8.45 21.71
C GLY A 6 -36.57 7.05 21.15
N SER A 7 -37.09 6.78 19.96
CA SER A 7 -36.79 5.55 19.19
C SER A 7 -35.32 5.58 18.73
N PRO A 8 -34.56 4.47 18.81
CA PRO A 8 -33.19 4.45 18.35
C PRO A 8 -33.14 4.49 16.82
N ALA A 9 -32.31 5.39 16.27
CA ALA A 9 -32.08 5.49 14.83
C ALA A 9 -31.49 4.17 14.29
N PRO A 10 -31.87 3.72 13.07
CA PRO A 10 -31.32 2.52 12.49
C PRO A 10 -29.81 2.70 12.24
N ALA A 11 -29.02 1.74 12.72
CA ALA A 11 -27.58 1.69 12.51
C ALA A 11 -27.28 1.74 11.00
N ARG A 12 -26.43 2.68 10.59
CA ARG A 12 -25.91 2.73 9.21
C ARG A 12 -25.17 1.42 8.94
N PRO A 13 -25.40 0.75 7.79
CA PRO A 13 -24.59 -0.39 7.41
C PRO A 13 -23.16 0.12 7.21
N THR A 14 -22.25 -0.29 8.08
CA THR A 14 -20.81 -0.16 7.84
C THR A 14 -20.52 -1.05 6.64
N VAL A 15 -20.35 -0.43 5.46
CA VAL A 15 -19.76 -1.08 4.29
C VAL A 15 -18.47 -1.72 4.80
N GLY A 16 -18.44 -3.05 4.80
CA GLY A 16 -17.26 -3.81 5.18
C GLY A 16 -16.14 -3.43 4.24
N THR A 17 -15.25 -2.54 4.70
CA THR A 17 -13.87 -2.61 4.28
C THR A 17 -13.47 -4.05 4.53
N ALA A 18 -13.19 -4.81 3.47
CA ALA A 18 -12.67 -6.17 3.62
C ALA A 18 -11.53 -6.07 4.63
N GLU A 19 -11.79 -6.60 5.83
CA GLU A 19 -10.92 -6.47 6.99
C GLU A 19 -9.62 -7.18 6.60
N HIS A 20 -8.66 -6.39 6.12
CA HIS A 20 -7.37 -6.92 5.70
C HIS A 20 -6.73 -7.50 6.94
N ASP A 21 -6.69 -8.84 7.04
CA ASP A 21 -6.04 -9.52 8.15
C ASP A 21 -4.57 -9.09 8.16
N PRO A 22 -4.11 -8.28 9.14
CA PRO A 22 -2.73 -7.81 9.17
C PRO A 22 -1.74 -8.96 9.44
N ALA A 23 -2.22 -10.20 9.65
CA ALA A 23 -1.40 -11.39 9.80
C ALA A 23 -1.01 -12.06 8.48
N VAL A 24 -1.72 -11.82 7.38
CA VAL A 24 -1.50 -12.50 6.09
C VAL A 24 -1.60 -11.52 4.92
N LEU A 25 -0.62 -11.55 4.02
CA LEU A 25 -0.63 -10.74 2.82
C LEU A 25 -1.79 -11.17 1.87
N PRO A 26 -2.47 -10.24 1.17
CA PRO A 26 -3.46 -10.59 0.16
C PRO A 26 -2.92 -11.51 -0.94
N LEU A 27 -3.70 -12.52 -1.34
CA LEU A 27 -3.30 -13.57 -2.31
C LEU A 27 -2.75 -13.02 -3.63
N HIS A 28 -3.30 -11.91 -4.13
CA HIS A 28 -2.86 -11.31 -5.40
C HIS A 28 -1.42 -10.73 -5.35
N LEU A 29 -0.89 -10.45 -4.15
CA LEU A 29 0.47 -9.95 -3.94
C LEU A 29 1.50 -11.07 -3.70
N TRP A 30 1.06 -12.32 -3.55
CA TRP A 30 1.96 -13.44 -3.27
C TRP A 30 2.98 -13.67 -4.37
N PRO A 31 2.61 -13.72 -5.68
CA PRO A 31 3.58 -14.04 -6.73
C PRO A 31 4.71 -13.00 -6.85
N SER A 32 4.39 -11.71 -6.76
CA SER A 32 5.39 -10.63 -6.84
C SER A 32 6.30 -10.62 -5.60
N THR A 33 5.72 -10.78 -4.41
CA THR A 33 6.47 -10.77 -3.14
C THR A 33 7.39 -11.98 -3.03
N LEU A 34 6.88 -13.18 -3.34
CA LEU A 34 7.67 -14.41 -3.33
C LEU A 34 8.69 -14.43 -4.45
N GLY A 35 8.37 -13.90 -5.64
CA GLY A 35 9.33 -13.77 -6.74
C GLY A 35 10.50 -12.86 -6.37
N PHE A 36 10.21 -11.70 -5.78
CA PHE A 36 11.23 -10.77 -5.32
C PHE A 36 12.09 -11.35 -4.19
N ALA A 37 11.46 -11.91 -3.15
CA ALA A 37 12.19 -12.50 -2.02
C ALA A 37 12.96 -13.77 -2.41
N GLY A 38 12.40 -14.58 -3.31
CA GLY A 38 12.90 -15.90 -3.67
C GLY A 38 14.03 -15.92 -4.71
N VAL A 39 14.16 -14.88 -5.55
CA VAL A 39 15.23 -14.80 -6.57
C VAL A 39 16.62 -15.06 -5.99
N TRP A 40 16.89 -14.53 -4.79
CA TRP A 40 18.19 -14.64 -4.13
C TRP A 40 18.47 -16.02 -3.53
N LEU A 41 17.44 -16.85 -3.34
CA LEU A 41 17.59 -18.21 -2.82
C LEU A 41 18.35 -19.13 -3.77
N ILE A 42 18.51 -18.74 -5.04
CA ILE A 42 19.38 -19.46 -6.00
C ILE A 42 20.82 -19.62 -5.48
N SER A 43 21.27 -18.69 -4.61
CA SER A 43 22.58 -18.78 -3.95
C SER A 43 22.77 -20.03 -3.09
N PHE A 44 21.68 -20.59 -2.52
CA PHE A 44 21.74 -21.86 -1.78
C PHE A 44 22.10 -23.05 -2.69
N GLY A 45 21.97 -22.93 -4.02
CA GLY A 45 22.44 -23.93 -4.97
C GLY A 45 23.92 -24.24 -4.82
N PHE A 46 24.76 -23.24 -4.53
CA PHE A 46 26.19 -23.45 -4.26
C PHE A 46 26.42 -24.28 -2.98
N VAL A 47 25.64 -24.04 -1.93
CA VAL A 47 25.71 -24.80 -0.67
C VAL A 47 25.25 -26.24 -0.88
N LEU A 48 24.20 -26.43 -1.68
CA LEU A 48 23.68 -27.76 -1.98
C LEU A 48 24.73 -28.61 -2.71
N VAL A 49 25.49 -28.02 -3.65
CA VAL A 49 26.59 -28.73 -4.33
C VAL A 49 27.66 -29.17 -3.34
N GLU A 50 28.05 -28.32 -2.39
CA GLU A 50 29.02 -28.66 -1.35
C GLU A 50 28.51 -29.77 -0.42
N LEU A 51 27.23 -29.71 -0.03
CA LEU A 51 26.59 -30.75 0.78
C LEU A 51 26.52 -32.10 0.05
N LEU A 52 26.20 -32.08 -1.25
CA LEU A 52 26.20 -33.28 -2.08
C LEU A 52 27.60 -33.88 -2.18
N ARG A 53 28.64 -33.05 -2.41
CA ARG A 53 30.03 -33.52 -2.41
C ARG A 53 30.36 -34.26 -1.12
N ARG A 54 30.04 -33.68 0.03
CA ARG A 54 30.25 -34.31 1.35
C ARG A 54 29.44 -35.59 1.54
N ALA A 55 28.20 -35.64 1.07
CA ALA A 55 27.36 -36.84 1.16
C ALA A 55 27.93 -38.05 0.40
N PHE A 56 28.59 -37.79 -0.73
CA PHE A 56 29.20 -38.82 -1.58
C PHE A 56 30.68 -39.09 -1.28
N THR A 57 31.30 -38.37 -0.32
CA THR A 57 32.67 -38.65 0.11
C THR A 57 32.67 -39.82 1.09
N PRO A 58 33.50 -40.88 0.91
CA PRO A 58 33.55 -42.00 1.85
C PRO A 58 34.00 -41.55 3.26
N GLY A 59 33.11 -41.67 4.25
CA GLY A 59 33.36 -41.25 5.65
C GLY A 59 32.08 -40.83 6.39
N ASP A 60 32.23 -40.17 7.55
CA ASP A 60 31.14 -39.76 8.46
C ASP A 60 30.32 -38.53 7.98
N GLY A 61 30.60 -37.99 6.80
CA GLY A 61 30.00 -36.75 6.28
C GLY A 61 28.51 -36.82 5.90
N ARG A 62 27.91 -38.03 5.86
CA ARG A 62 26.50 -38.21 5.49
C ARG A 62 25.53 -37.58 6.49
N GLY A 63 25.83 -37.66 7.79
CA GLY A 63 25.00 -37.06 8.83
C GLY A 63 24.97 -35.53 8.73
N GLU A 64 26.14 -34.93 8.54
CA GLU A 64 26.28 -33.48 8.33
C GLU A 64 25.57 -33.00 7.06
N ALA A 65 25.62 -33.80 5.99
CA ALA A 65 24.93 -33.48 4.75
C ALA A 65 23.40 -33.48 4.93
N ILE A 66 22.83 -34.49 5.60
CA ILE A 66 21.39 -34.56 5.87
C ILE A 66 20.95 -33.38 6.76
N LEU A 67 21.72 -33.09 7.81
CA LEU A 67 21.47 -31.96 8.70
C LEU A 67 21.51 -30.62 7.94
N GLY A 68 22.52 -30.42 7.09
CA GLY A 68 22.67 -29.22 6.27
C GLY A 68 21.54 -29.04 5.27
N VAL A 69 21.14 -30.10 4.55
CA VAL A 69 19.99 -30.05 3.62
C VAL A 69 18.70 -29.73 4.37
N THR A 70 18.48 -30.36 5.53
CA THR A 70 17.33 -30.08 6.38
C THR A 70 17.31 -28.61 6.82
N ALA A 71 18.46 -28.08 7.24
CA ALA A 71 18.59 -26.67 7.61
C ALA A 71 18.27 -25.72 6.45
N ILE A 72 18.71 -26.03 5.22
CA ILE A 72 18.38 -25.23 4.03
C ILE A 72 16.88 -25.27 3.74
N VAL A 73 16.26 -26.45 3.77
CA VAL A 73 14.82 -26.59 3.49
C VAL A 73 14.01 -25.81 4.52
N VAL A 74 14.32 -25.96 5.81
CA VAL A 74 13.66 -25.21 6.88
C VAL A 74 13.89 -23.71 6.70
N PHE A 75 15.13 -23.29 6.39
CA PHE A 75 15.46 -21.89 6.15
C PHE A 75 14.62 -21.30 5.02
N ILE A 76 14.56 -21.95 3.87
CA ILE A 76 13.80 -21.50 2.69
C ILE A 76 12.32 -21.38 3.02
N LEU A 77 11.73 -22.42 3.62
CA LEU A 77 10.30 -22.43 3.94
C LEU A 77 9.94 -21.32 4.94
N VAL A 78 10.72 -21.16 6.02
CA VAL A 78 10.50 -20.14 7.04
C VAL A 78 10.74 -18.74 6.49
N TYR A 79 11.78 -18.56 5.67
CA TYR A 79 12.09 -17.29 5.03
C TYR A 79 10.96 -16.84 4.10
N LEU A 80 10.48 -17.71 3.20
CA LEU A 80 9.38 -17.37 2.31
C LEU A 80 8.07 -17.14 3.07
N ALA A 81 7.80 -17.97 4.08
CA ALA A 81 6.63 -17.80 4.94
C ALA A 81 6.65 -16.46 5.68
N ALA A 82 7.82 -15.94 6.08
CA ALA A 82 7.93 -14.65 6.77
C ALA A 82 7.42 -13.45 5.94
N PHE A 83 7.44 -13.53 4.61
CA PHE A 83 6.95 -12.48 3.73
C PHE A 83 5.45 -12.57 3.43
N VAL A 84 4.86 -13.75 3.61
CA VAL A 84 3.44 -14.00 3.33
C VAL A 84 2.61 -14.00 4.61
N VAL A 85 3.16 -14.57 5.67
CA VAL A 85 2.56 -14.73 6.99
C VAL A 85 3.52 -14.11 8.03
N PRO A 86 3.61 -12.77 8.11
CA PRO A 86 4.49 -12.08 9.06
C PRO A 86 4.12 -12.32 10.54
N ARG A 87 2.93 -12.86 10.83
CA ARG A 87 2.49 -13.23 12.19
C ARG A 87 2.00 -14.67 12.24
N PRO A 88 2.90 -15.67 12.22
CA PRO A 88 2.51 -17.08 12.28
C PRO A 88 1.75 -17.42 13.57
N VAL A 89 2.12 -16.81 14.70
CA VAL A 89 1.39 -16.92 15.97
C VAL A 89 0.56 -15.65 16.18
N ARG A 90 -0.71 -15.71 15.81
CA ARG A 90 -1.65 -14.56 15.91
C ARG A 90 -1.79 -13.99 17.32
N ALA A 91 -1.66 -14.84 18.34
CA ALA A 91 -1.77 -14.43 19.75
C ALA A 91 -0.55 -13.63 20.24
N TRP A 92 0.57 -13.66 19.52
CA TRP A 92 1.80 -13.01 19.94
C TRP A 92 1.95 -11.61 19.33
N PRO A 93 2.61 -10.68 20.05
CA PRO A 93 2.91 -9.37 19.47
C PRO A 93 3.84 -9.51 18.27
N ALA A 94 3.80 -8.52 17.37
CA ALA A 94 4.56 -8.55 16.10
C ALA A 94 6.08 -8.73 16.31
N TRP A 95 6.64 -8.13 17.36
CA TRP A 95 8.06 -8.26 17.67
C TRP A 95 8.44 -9.68 18.11
N ALA A 96 7.55 -10.39 18.83
CA ALA A 96 7.83 -11.76 19.27
C ALA A 96 7.80 -12.75 18.10
N ASN A 97 6.87 -12.56 17.15
CA ASN A 97 6.88 -13.30 15.89
C ASN A 97 8.16 -13.03 15.08
N ALA A 98 8.59 -11.76 14.98
CA ALA A 98 9.82 -11.40 14.27
C ALA A 98 11.07 -12.05 14.91
N VAL A 99 11.16 -12.02 16.25
CA VAL A 99 12.25 -12.66 16.99
C VAL A 99 12.20 -14.19 16.82
N LEU A 100 11.03 -14.81 16.85
CA LEU A 100 10.89 -16.26 16.60
C LEU A 100 11.41 -16.63 15.21
N THR A 101 10.94 -15.95 14.16
CA THR A 101 11.41 -16.17 12.79
C THR A 101 12.92 -15.98 12.69
N TRP A 102 13.45 -14.91 13.28
CA TRP A 102 14.88 -14.64 13.29
C TRP A 102 15.67 -15.75 14.00
N LEU A 103 15.20 -16.24 15.15
CA LEU A 103 15.85 -17.31 15.90
C LEU A 103 15.89 -18.62 15.11
N VAL A 104 14.81 -18.96 14.41
CA VAL A 104 14.76 -20.17 13.56
C VAL A 104 15.77 -20.05 12.41
N LEU A 105 15.77 -18.91 11.70
CA LEU A 105 16.71 -18.67 10.60
C LEU A 105 18.17 -18.62 11.08
N ALA A 106 18.43 -17.99 12.23
CA ALA A 106 19.76 -17.95 12.85
C ALA A 106 20.22 -19.34 13.31
N GLY A 107 19.31 -20.18 13.83
CA GLY A 107 19.59 -21.57 14.18
C GLY A 107 19.97 -22.41 12.96
N CYS A 108 19.22 -22.28 11.85
CA CYS A 108 19.58 -22.89 10.57
C CYS A 108 20.96 -22.40 10.09
N LEU A 109 21.25 -21.10 10.23
CA LEU A 109 22.53 -20.55 9.83
C LEU A 109 23.68 -21.07 10.69
N ALA A 110 23.48 -21.20 12.01
CA ALA A 110 24.47 -21.76 12.93
C ALA A 110 24.80 -23.23 12.63
N VAL A 111 23.83 -24.00 12.13
CA VAL A 111 24.07 -25.34 11.59
C VAL A 111 24.97 -25.25 10.36
N LEU A 112 24.63 -24.37 9.42
CA LEU A 112 25.39 -24.17 8.18
C LEU A 112 26.81 -23.63 8.40
N THR A 113 27.06 -22.90 9.49
CA THR A 113 28.39 -22.44 9.90
C THR A 113 29.37 -23.60 10.09
N ARG A 114 28.91 -24.78 10.49
CA ARG A 114 29.78 -25.98 10.61
C ARG A 114 30.30 -26.47 9.28
N ILE A 115 29.53 -26.26 8.21
CA ILE A 115 29.84 -26.73 6.86
C ILE A 115 30.61 -25.66 6.08
N LEU A 116 30.13 -24.42 6.12
CA LEU A 116 30.62 -23.28 5.33
C LEU A 116 31.67 -22.43 6.05
N GLY A 117 31.85 -22.63 7.36
CA GLY A 117 32.71 -21.77 8.19
C GLY A 117 32.24 -20.32 8.15
N VAL A 118 33.20 -19.39 8.00
CA VAL A 118 32.95 -17.94 7.93
C VAL A 118 32.02 -17.54 6.78
N HIS A 119 31.98 -18.32 5.68
CA HIS A 119 31.13 -18.03 4.53
C HIS A 119 29.64 -18.17 4.82
N ALA A 120 29.26 -18.86 5.90
CA ALA A 120 27.87 -18.87 6.36
C ALA A 120 27.37 -17.44 6.65
N LEU A 121 28.23 -16.53 7.12
CA LEU A 121 27.82 -15.16 7.43
C LEU A 121 27.26 -14.42 6.22
N LEU A 122 27.62 -14.79 4.99
CA LEU A 122 27.09 -14.22 3.74
C LEU A 122 25.57 -14.42 3.57
N TYR A 123 24.95 -15.32 4.35
CA TYR A 123 23.49 -15.52 4.36
C TYR A 123 22.78 -14.71 5.46
N SER A 124 23.50 -14.02 6.36
CA SER A 124 22.90 -13.08 7.32
C SER A 124 22.05 -11.94 6.71
N PRO A 125 22.28 -11.47 5.47
CA PRO A 125 21.43 -10.50 4.80
C PRO A 125 19.99 -10.98 4.56
N PHE A 126 19.74 -12.28 4.45
CA PHE A 126 18.38 -12.82 4.41
C PHE A 126 17.64 -12.56 5.72
N LEU A 127 18.33 -12.66 6.87
CA LEU A 127 17.75 -12.31 8.17
C LEU A 127 17.49 -10.80 8.25
N VAL A 128 18.39 -9.96 7.72
CA VAL A 128 18.18 -8.51 7.59
C VAL A 128 16.94 -8.18 6.77
N ALA A 129 16.71 -8.90 5.66
CA ALA A 129 15.53 -8.71 4.82
C ALA A 129 14.22 -9.00 5.58
N THR A 130 14.18 -10.03 6.43
CA THR A 130 13.00 -10.30 7.27
C THR A 130 12.68 -9.19 8.27
N TRP A 131 13.65 -8.34 8.62
CA TRP A 131 13.41 -7.13 9.41
C TRP A 131 12.99 -5.92 8.57
N LEU A 132 13.63 -5.69 7.42
CA LEU A 132 13.47 -4.45 6.65
C LEU A 132 12.14 -4.34 5.91
N PHE A 133 11.62 -5.45 5.38
CA PHE A 133 10.48 -5.43 4.46
C PHE A 133 9.11 -5.56 5.15
N PRO A 134 8.90 -6.50 6.09
CA PRO A 134 7.59 -6.68 6.74
C PRO A 134 7.27 -5.62 7.81
N HIS A 135 8.28 -4.89 8.30
CA HIS A 135 8.13 -3.99 9.44
C HIS A 135 8.24 -2.51 9.05
N ARG A 136 7.77 -1.65 9.97
CA ARG A 136 7.97 -0.20 9.85
C ARG A 136 9.47 0.12 9.80
N LEU A 137 9.84 1.11 8.97
CA LEU A 137 11.23 1.47 8.69
C LEU A 137 12.11 1.56 9.95
N ARG A 138 11.64 2.20 11.02
CA ARG A 138 12.40 2.34 12.28
C ARG A 138 12.72 0.99 12.92
N VAL A 139 11.72 0.11 13.03
CA VAL A 139 11.90 -1.24 13.61
C VAL A 139 12.77 -2.10 12.70
N GLY A 140 12.57 -2.01 11.39
CA GLY A 140 13.37 -2.74 10.41
C GLY A 140 14.84 -2.35 10.44
N LEU A 141 15.16 -1.05 10.56
CA LEU A 141 16.54 -0.57 10.68
C LEU A 141 17.21 -1.02 11.97
N ILE A 142 16.48 -1.01 13.11
CA ILE A 142 17.00 -1.51 14.39
C ILE A 142 17.30 -3.02 14.28
N GLY A 143 16.36 -3.80 13.75
CA GLY A 143 16.54 -5.25 13.57
C GLY A 143 17.64 -5.61 12.58
N ALA A 144 17.77 -4.85 11.49
CA ALA A 144 18.87 -4.98 10.53
C ALA A 144 20.24 -4.71 11.19
N GLY A 145 20.35 -3.61 11.94
CA GLY A 145 21.57 -3.25 12.66
C GLY A 145 21.94 -4.30 13.72
N ALA A 146 20.96 -4.79 14.49
CA ALA A 146 21.17 -5.85 15.47
C ALA A 146 21.64 -7.15 14.82
N THR A 147 21.02 -7.55 13.70
CA THR A 147 21.43 -8.75 12.94
C THR A 147 22.85 -8.62 12.43
N MET A 148 23.23 -7.45 11.91
CA MET A 148 24.57 -7.23 11.40
C MET A 148 25.62 -7.17 12.52
N ALA A 149 25.26 -6.60 13.67
CA ALA A 149 26.11 -6.63 14.87
C ALA A 149 26.35 -8.07 15.35
N VAL A 150 25.32 -8.92 15.35
CA VAL A 150 25.46 -10.35 15.67
C VAL A 150 26.35 -11.06 14.64
N ALA A 151 26.16 -10.81 13.34
CA ALA A 151 27.00 -11.39 12.29
C ALA A 151 28.48 -10.97 12.42
N LEU A 152 28.72 -9.69 12.69
CA LEU A 152 30.06 -9.15 12.94
C LEU A 152 30.70 -9.79 14.18
N ALA A 153 29.98 -9.82 15.31
CA ALA A 153 30.46 -10.45 16.53
C ALA A 153 30.75 -11.95 16.32
N THR A 154 29.91 -12.64 15.55
CA THR A 154 30.12 -14.06 15.22
C THR A 154 31.41 -14.26 14.43
N GLY A 155 31.65 -13.43 13.40
CA GLY A 155 32.88 -13.48 12.62
C GLY A 155 34.13 -13.23 13.46
N LEU A 156 34.11 -12.19 14.30
CA LEU A 156 35.26 -11.81 15.13
C LEU A 156 35.56 -12.80 16.26
N LEU A 157 34.53 -13.38 16.88
CA LEU A 157 34.69 -14.26 18.04
C LEU A 157 34.99 -15.72 17.65
N PHE A 158 34.39 -16.22 16.58
CA PHE A 158 34.48 -17.64 16.20
C PHE A 158 35.43 -17.92 15.03
N PHE A 159 35.77 -16.91 14.23
CA PHE A 159 36.68 -17.04 13.08
C PHE A 159 37.87 -16.07 13.15
N PRO A 160 38.53 -15.88 14.31
CA PRO A 160 39.65 -14.96 14.41
C PRO A 160 40.80 -15.44 13.50
N GLY A 161 41.25 -14.57 12.60
CA GLY A 161 42.38 -14.85 11.70
C GLY A 161 42.03 -15.65 10.43
N ASP A 162 40.75 -15.98 10.18
CA ASP A 162 40.34 -16.57 8.91
C ASP A 162 40.62 -15.59 7.75
N PRO A 163 41.36 -15.99 6.70
CA PRO A 163 41.72 -15.10 5.60
C PRO A 163 40.52 -14.58 4.81
N ALA A 164 39.38 -15.28 4.84
CA ALA A 164 38.15 -14.85 4.17
C ALA A 164 37.35 -13.84 5.01
N LEU A 165 37.62 -13.70 6.32
CA LEU A 165 36.85 -12.83 7.21
C LEU A 165 36.78 -11.36 6.74
N PRO A 166 37.87 -10.68 6.33
CA PRO A 166 37.79 -9.29 5.87
C PRO A 166 36.91 -9.14 4.61
N VAL A 167 36.97 -10.11 3.69
CA VAL A 167 36.17 -10.12 2.46
C VAL A 167 34.70 -10.32 2.78
N VAL A 168 34.38 -11.26 3.67
CA VAL A 168 33.01 -11.51 4.14
C VAL A 168 32.45 -10.27 4.82
N LEU A 169 33.19 -9.63 5.74
CA LEU A 169 32.74 -8.41 6.41
C LEU A 169 32.53 -7.24 5.43
N GLY A 170 33.43 -7.08 4.45
CA GLY A 170 33.26 -6.10 3.38
C GLY A 170 31.99 -6.34 2.57
N ASN A 171 31.71 -7.60 2.21
CA ASN A 171 30.50 -7.97 1.49
C ASN A 171 29.23 -7.69 2.31
N LEU A 172 29.25 -8.00 3.61
CA LEU A 172 28.15 -7.69 4.53
C LEU A 172 27.86 -6.18 4.61
N ALA A 173 28.91 -5.36 4.65
CA ALA A 173 28.75 -3.90 4.65
C ALA A 173 28.10 -3.40 3.35
N VAL A 174 28.57 -3.87 2.19
CA VAL A 174 27.99 -3.50 0.89
C VAL A 174 26.53 -3.93 0.80
N LEU A 175 26.23 -5.18 1.18
CA LEU A 175 24.88 -5.71 1.07
C LEU A 175 23.91 -5.06 2.06
N LEU A 176 24.38 -4.65 3.24
CA LEU A 176 23.61 -3.82 4.16
C LEU A 176 23.24 -2.48 3.51
N VAL A 177 24.22 -1.80 2.90
CA VAL A 177 24.00 -0.52 2.22
C VAL A 177 23.00 -0.68 1.08
N VAL A 178 23.12 -1.74 0.28
CA VAL A 178 22.18 -2.05 -0.82
C VAL A 178 20.78 -2.31 -0.29
N LEU A 179 20.61 -3.16 0.73
CA LEU A 179 19.30 -3.49 1.29
C LEU A 179 18.62 -2.29 1.96
N VAL A 180 19.37 -1.51 2.74
CA VAL A 180 18.86 -0.29 3.37
C VAL A 180 18.55 0.76 2.31
N GLY A 181 19.42 0.95 1.32
CA GLY A 181 19.21 1.86 0.20
C GLY A 181 17.96 1.52 -0.60
N MET A 182 17.77 0.25 -0.95
CA MET A 182 16.57 -0.24 -1.61
C MET A 182 15.31 0.01 -0.77
N ARG A 183 15.36 -0.27 0.53
CA ARG A 183 14.22 -0.05 1.41
C ARG A 183 13.84 1.43 1.55
N LEU A 184 14.84 2.31 1.55
CA LEU A 184 14.64 3.76 1.56
C LEU A 184 14.10 4.27 0.24
N ALA A 185 14.53 3.70 -0.90
CA ALA A 185 13.97 4.03 -2.21
C ALA A 185 12.48 3.66 -2.29
N ILE A 186 12.11 2.44 -1.90
CA ILE A 186 10.72 2.01 -1.82
C ILE A 186 9.91 2.94 -0.90
N ALA A 187 10.46 3.31 0.26
CA ALA A 187 9.79 4.24 1.19
C ALA A 187 9.57 5.64 0.62
N ARG A 188 10.38 6.07 -0.37
CA ARG A 188 10.24 7.35 -1.03
C ARG A 188 9.20 7.28 -2.14
N ASP A 189 9.20 6.20 -2.93
CA ASP A 189 8.25 6.01 -4.03
C ASP A 189 6.81 5.99 -3.52
N ASP A 190 6.54 5.31 -2.40
CA ASP A 190 5.21 5.30 -1.76
C ASP A 190 4.70 6.72 -1.46
N ARG A 191 5.58 7.62 -1.00
CA ARG A 191 5.22 9.01 -0.70
C ARG A 191 5.01 9.82 -1.95
N VAL A 192 5.81 9.59 -2.99
CA VAL A 192 5.67 10.30 -4.27
C VAL A 192 4.32 9.97 -4.90
N VAL A 193 3.93 8.69 -4.90
CA VAL A 193 2.62 8.26 -5.43
C VAL A 193 1.47 8.93 -4.66
N GLU A 194 1.53 8.95 -3.33
CA GLU A 194 0.51 9.61 -2.51
C GLU A 194 0.42 11.11 -2.79
N MET A 195 1.56 11.80 -2.88
CA MET A 195 1.60 13.23 -3.23
C MET A 195 1.09 13.50 -4.65
N THR A 196 1.40 12.65 -5.64
CA THR A 196 0.88 12.83 -7.00
C THR A 196 -0.63 12.69 -7.05
N HIS A 197 -1.20 11.76 -6.29
CA HIS A 197 -2.64 11.59 -6.21
C HIS A 197 -3.32 12.80 -5.56
N GLU A 198 -2.75 13.36 -4.50
CA GLU A 198 -3.26 14.58 -3.87
C GLU A 198 -3.18 15.80 -4.81
N LEU A 199 -2.08 15.93 -5.57
CA LEU A 199 -1.90 17.01 -6.56
C LEU A 199 -2.88 16.88 -7.73
N ASP A 200 -3.13 15.66 -8.21
CA ASP A 200 -4.10 15.42 -9.28
C ASP A 200 -5.52 15.80 -8.84
N LEU A 201 -5.91 15.42 -7.62
CA LEU A 201 -7.20 15.82 -7.03
C LEU A 201 -7.30 17.34 -6.84
N ALA A 202 -6.23 18.00 -6.40
CA ALA A 202 -6.19 19.45 -6.26
C ALA A 202 -6.32 20.15 -7.62
N GLY A 203 -5.61 19.68 -8.64
CA GLY A 203 -5.69 20.21 -10.00
C GLY A 203 -7.07 20.00 -10.65
N GLN A 204 -7.75 18.89 -10.35
CA GLN A 204 -9.15 18.68 -10.76
C GLN A 204 -10.09 19.69 -10.12
N ARG A 205 -9.95 19.97 -8.81
CA ARG A 205 -10.76 20.98 -8.11
C ARG A 205 -10.55 22.39 -8.67
N GLU A 206 -9.32 22.76 -8.99
CA GLU A 206 -9.01 24.07 -9.56
C GLU A 206 -9.59 24.24 -10.98
N ARG A 207 -9.45 23.22 -11.84
CA ARG A 207 -10.08 23.21 -13.17
C ARG A 207 -11.59 23.36 -13.06
N LEU A 208 -12.24 22.60 -12.19
CA LEU A 208 -13.68 22.71 -11.95
C LEU A 208 -14.08 24.09 -11.45
N GLY A 209 -13.33 24.67 -10.51
CA GLY A 209 -13.61 26.01 -9.99
C GLY A 209 -13.62 27.06 -11.10
N ARG A 210 -12.72 26.93 -12.07
CA ARG A 210 -12.66 27.80 -13.26
C ARG A 210 -13.79 27.52 -14.25
N ASP A 211 -14.07 26.26 -14.56
CA ASP A 211 -15.16 25.90 -15.48
C ASP A 211 -16.54 26.32 -14.91
N LEU A 212 -16.74 26.15 -13.60
CA LEU A 212 -17.91 26.68 -12.88
C LEU A 212 -17.97 28.20 -12.91
N HIS A 213 -16.83 28.88 -12.70
CA HIS A 213 -16.77 30.33 -12.77
C HIS A 213 -17.12 30.85 -14.15
N ASP A 214 -16.69 30.18 -15.21
CA ASP A 214 -16.96 30.58 -16.59
C ASP A 214 -18.45 30.36 -16.95
N ILE A 215 -19.02 29.19 -16.61
CA ILE A 215 -20.44 28.88 -16.84
C ILE A 215 -21.35 29.85 -16.06
N LEU A 216 -21.05 30.07 -14.78
CA LEU A 216 -21.83 30.99 -13.93
C LEU A 216 -21.62 32.44 -14.35
N GLY A 217 -20.39 32.84 -14.65
CA GLY A 217 -20.06 34.21 -15.05
C GLY A 217 -20.77 34.63 -16.33
N HIS A 218 -20.77 33.76 -17.34
CA HIS A 218 -21.48 34.02 -18.60
C HIS A 218 -23.00 34.07 -18.41
N SER A 219 -23.56 33.10 -17.69
CA SER A 219 -25.00 33.02 -17.43
C SER A 219 -25.50 34.21 -16.62
N LEU A 220 -24.79 34.60 -15.56
CA LEU A 220 -25.15 35.76 -14.72
C LEU A 220 -25.06 37.07 -15.49
N THR A 221 -24.07 37.23 -16.37
CA THR A 221 -23.96 38.42 -17.22
C THR A 221 -25.17 38.53 -18.16
N THR A 222 -25.55 37.44 -18.82
CA THR A 222 -26.71 37.40 -19.72
C THR A 222 -28.02 37.64 -18.98
N ILE A 223 -28.20 37.04 -17.79
CA ILE A 223 -29.35 37.28 -16.91
C ILE A 223 -29.45 38.76 -16.55
N ASN A 224 -28.33 39.39 -16.19
CA ASN A 224 -28.30 40.81 -15.80
C ASN A 224 -28.76 41.70 -16.97
N VAL A 225 -28.20 41.51 -18.17
CA VAL A 225 -28.56 42.28 -19.36
C VAL A 225 -30.05 42.11 -19.73
N LYS A 226 -30.58 40.89 -19.70
CA LYS A 226 -32.02 40.65 -19.97
C LYS A 226 -32.93 41.22 -18.88
N THR A 227 -32.51 41.17 -17.62
CA THR A 227 -33.27 41.77 -16.51
C THR A 227 -33.35 43.30 -16.67
N GLN A 228 -32.26 43.95 -17.11
CA GLN A 228 -32.27 45.37 -17.44
C GLN A 228 -33.24 45.69 -18.60
N LEU A 229 -33.34 44.81 -19.60
CA LEU A 229 -34.29 44.95 -20.70
C LEU A 229 -35.74 44.83 -20.23
N VAL A 230 -36.05 43.85 -19.37
CA VAL A 230 -37.37 43.72 -18.72
C VAL A 230 -37.75 45.01 -17.99
N HIS A 231 -36.83 45.59 -17.22
CA HIS A 231 -37.08 46.84 -16.49
C HIS A 231 -37.37 48.02 -17.43
N ARG A 232 -36.77 48.08 -18.61
CA ARG A 232 -37.04 49.15 -19.59
C ARG A 232 -38.37 48.98 -20.32
N LEU A 233 -38.80 47.74 -20.54
CA LEU A 233 -40.00 47.42 -21.32
C LEU A 233 -41.28 47.36 -20.49
N ILE A 234 -41.20 47.27 -19.15
CA ILE A 234 -42.38 47.11 -18.28
C ILE A 234 -43.47 48.17 -18.51
N ASP A 235 -43.09 49.42 -18.75
CA ASP A 235 -44.05 50.53 -18.96
C ASP A 235 -44.37 50.78 -20.44
N THR A 236 -43.51 50.32 -21.36
CA THR A 236 -43.56 50.67 -22.80
C THR A 236 -44.04 49.52 -23.68
N ASP A 237 -43.67 48.27 -23.36
CA ASP A 237 -44.11 47.05 -24.04
C ASP A 237 -44.22 45.89 -23.03
N PRO A 238 -45.35 45.81 -22.30
CA PRO A 238 -45.54 44.83 -21.24
C PRO A 238 -45.55 43.38 -21.76
N ALA A 239 -45.94 43.17 -23.02
CA ALA A 239 -46.00 41.85 -23.63
C ALA A 239 -44.58 41.30 -23.83
N ARG A 240 -43.69 42.08 -24.45
CA ARG A 240 -42.27 41.71 -24.61
C ARG A 240 -41.53 41.62 -23.28
N ALA A 241 -41.85 42.48 -22.31
CA ALA A 241 -41.29 42.39 -20.96
C ALA A 241 -41.60 41.03 -20.30
N LYS A 242 -42.80 40.48 -20.53
CA LYS A 242 -43.22 39.20 -19.99
C LYS A 242 -42.51 38.02 -20.66
N GLU A 243 -42.24 38.09 -21.96
CA GLU A 243 -41.45 37.10 -22.70
C GLU A 243 -39.99 37.08 -22.21
N GLU A 244 -39.34 38.24 -22.14
CA GLU A 244 -37.95 38.36 -21.66
C GLU A 244 -37.80 37.89 -20.20
N ALA A 245 -38.79 38.16 -19.34
CA ALA A 245 -38.80 37.66 -17.97
C ALA A 245 -38.91 36.13 -17.90
N ALA A 246 -39.70 35.51 -18.78
CA ALA A 246 -39.79 34.05 -18.87
C ALA A 246 -38.45 33.43 -19.32
N GLU A 247 -37.77 34.07 -20.26
CA GLU A 247 -36.43 33.63 -20.70
C GLU A 247 -35.38 33.75 -19.60
N VAL A 248 -35.40 34.82 -18.79
CA VAL A 248 -34.51 34.96 -17.62
C VAL A 248 -34.73 33.81 -16.62
N ILE A 249 -35.98 33.45 -16.36
CA ILE A 249 -36.32 32.34 -15.45
C ILE A 249 -35.82 31.01 -16.02
N ALA A 250 -35.97 30.77 -17.32
CA ALA A 250 -35.47 29.57 -17.98
C ALA A 250 -33.94 29.50 -17.92
N LEU A 251 -33.25 30.59 -18.27
CA LEU A 251 -31.79 30.69 -18.27
C LEU A 251 -31.20 30.46 -16.87
N SER A 252 -31.83 31.02 -15.83
CA SER A 252 -31.43 30.81 -14.44
C SER A 252 -31.55 29.35 -14.00
N ARG A 253 -32.62 28.65 -14.41
CA ARG A 253 -32.80 27.23 -14.11
C ARG A 253 -31.76 26.35 -14.81
N THR A 254 -31.47 26.63 -16.08
CA THR A 254 -30.46 25.89 -16.84
C THR A 254 -29.06 26.07 -16.24
N ALA A 255 -28.65 27.31 -15.95
CA ALA A 255 -27.34 27.58 -15.34
C ALA A 255 -27.16 26.90 -13.97
N LEU A 256 -28.23 26.84 -13.16
CA LEU A 256 -28.20 26.14 -11.89
C LEU A 256 -28.11 24.61 -12.05
N ALA A 257 -28.76 24.04 -13.07
CA ALA A 257 -28.67 22.63 -13.39
C ALA A 257 -27.27 22.23 -13.88
N GLU A 258 -26.66 23.05 -14.76
CA GLU A 258 -25.28 22.85 -15.24
C GLU A 258 -24.25 22.93 -14.11
N ALA A 259 -24.37 23.93 -13.22
CA ALA A 259 -23.51 24.04 -12.05
C ALA A 259 -23.65 22.85 -11.09
N ARG A 260 -24.88 22.34 -10.89
CA ARG A 260 -25.13 21.15 -10.07
C ARG A 260 -24.53 19.89 -10.70
N ALA A 261 -24.67 19.72 -12.02
CA ALA A 261 -24.11 18.60 -12.75
C ALA A 261 -22.57 18.55 -12.63
N ALA A 262 -21.91 19.69 -12.82
CA ALA A 262 -20.46 19.81 -12.73
C ALA A 262 -19.91 19.55 -11.30
N VAL A 263 -20.62 19.99 -10.25
CA VAL A 263 -20.26 19.65 -8.84
C VAL A 263 -20.45 18.16 -8.56
N ALA A 264 -21.47 17.56 -9.16
CA ALA A 264 -21.83 16.18 -8.90
C ALA A 264 -20.88 15.17 -9.57
N GLU A 265 -20.30 15.52 -10.71
CA GLU A 265 -19.23 14.78 -11.37
C GLU A 265 -17.99 14.61 -10.46
N LEU A 266 -17.68 15.60 -9.62
CA LEU A 266 -16.56 15.54 -8.68
C LEU A 266 -16.88 14.73 -7.41
N ALA A 267 -18.15 14.67 -7.00
CA ALA A 267 -18.59 13.92 -5.83
C ALA A 267 -18.67 12.40 -6.09
N ALA A 268 -18.60 11.98 -7.36
CA ALA A 268 -18.85 10.60 -7.78
C ALA A 268 -17.71 10.00 -8.62
N PRO A 269 -16.61 9.54 -7.98
CA PRO A 269 -15.77 8.52 -8.60
C PRO A 269 -16.43 7.13 -8.56
N GLU A 270 -17.45 6.93 -7.73
CA GLU A 270 -18.13 5.64 -7.54
C GLU A 270 -19.54 5.63 -8.16
N LEU A 271 -19.90 4.49 -8.77
CA LEU A 271 -21.18 4.21 -9.43
C LEU A 271 -22.41 4.65 -8.60
N GLY A 272 -22.33 4.60 -7.27
CA GLY A 272 -23.43 5.00 -6.37
C GLY A 272 -23.77 6.49 -6.46
N GLY A 273 -22.77 7.36 -6.68
CA GLY A 273 -22.98 8.79 -6.86
C GLY A 273 -23.72 9.08 -8.17
N GLN A 274 -23.30 8.46 -9.27
CA GLN A 274 -23.98 8.58 -10.57
C GLN A 274 -25.43 8.11 -10.51
N LEU A 275 -25.70 6.99 -9.83
CA LEU A 275 -27.05 6.47 -9.67
C LEU A 275 -27.95 7.44 -8.90
N SER A 276 -27.45 8.05 -7.82
CA SER A 276 -28.22 9.00 -7.01
C SER A 276 -28.58 10.28 -7.78
N LEU A 277 -27.70 10.72 -8.67
CA LEU A 277 -27.90 11.91 -9.50
C LEU A 277 -28.87 11.65 -10.65
N SER A 278 -28.75 10.51 -11.33
CA SER A 278 -29.70 10.10 -12.36
C SER A 278 -31.11 9.92 -11.77
N VAL A 279 -31.23 9.35 -10.57
CA VAL A 279 -32.50 9.24 -9.84
C VAL A 279 -33.07 10.62 -9.49
N GLY A 280 -32.21 11.55 -9.05
CA GLY A 280 -32.62 12.93 -8.77
C GLY A 280 -33.16 13.67 -9.99
N ALA A 281 -32.44 13.61 -11.11
CA ALA A 281 -32.85 14.22 -12.37
C ALA A 281 -34.15 13.61 -12.94
N LEU A 282 -34.34 12.29 -12.81
CA LEU A 282 -35.56 11.60 -13.25
C LEU A 282 -36.77 11.95 -12.36
N ARG A 283 -36.57 12.16 -11.05
CA ARG A 283 -37.61 12.64 -10.14
C ARG A 283 -38.02 14.09 -10.41
N ASP A 284 -37.06 14.96 -10.70
CA ASP A 284 -37.33 16.36 -11.06
C ASP A 284 -38.10 16.46 -12.39
N ALA A 285 -37.95 15.46 -13.28
CA ALA A 285 -38.75 15.29 -14.50
C ALA A 285 -40.12 14.63 -14.27
N GLY A 286 -40.50 14.31 -13.02
CA GLY A 286 -41.78 13.72 -12.66
C GLY A 286 -41.92 12.23 -12.95
N MET A 287 -40.83 11.52 -13.23
CA MET A 287 -40.84 10.08 -13.45
C MET A 287 -40.61 9.32 -12.13
N ALA A 288 -41.47 8.34 -11.84
CA ALA A 288 -41.31 7.48 -10.68
C ALA A 288 -40.17 6.48 -10.93
N VAL A 289 -39.11 6.57 -10.13
CA VAL A 289 -37.97 5.66 -10.18
C VAL A 289 -37.84 4.95 -8.84
N GLU A 290 -37.92 3.62 -8.89
CA GLU A 290 -37.61 2.71 -7.79
C GLU A 290 -36.17 2.24 -7.98
N ALA A 291 -35.28 2.71 -7.11
CA ALA A 291 -33.88 2.29 -7.10
C ALA A 291 -33.74 1.00 -6.24
N PRO A 292 -32.89 0.03 -6.64
CA PRO A 292 -32.59 -1.14 -5.84
C PRO A 292 -31.77 -0.82 -4.58
#